data_AF-A0AAV9L9D0-F1
#
_entry.id   AF-A0AAV9L9D0-F1
#
_cell.length_a   1.000
_cell.length_b   1.000
_cell.length_c   1.000
_cell.angle_alpha   90.00
_cell.angle_beta   90.00
_cell.angle_gamma   90.00
#
_symmetry.space_group_name_H-M   'P 1'
#
loop_
_entity.id
_entity.type
_entity.pdbx_description
1 polymer ?
#
loop_
_entity_poly.entity_id
_entity_poly.type
_entity_poly.pdbx_seq_one_letter_code
_entity_poly.pdbx_strand_id
1 'polypeptide(L)' 'MSVAAYEAKFHVLSRYAMQLVTTKEERIRLFVNGLNYELQVLFVHMTSARKNFNEVTDFVKKVEGVRRDD' A
#
# COMPACT_ATOMS: atom_id res chain seq x y z
N MET A 1 3.70 -9.14 -9.35
CA MET A 1 2.38 -9.34 -8.72
C MET A 1 1.65 -8.01 -8.71
N SER A 2 0.34 -7.95 -9.01
CA SER A 2 -0.37 -6.66 -9.00
C SER A 2 -0.53 -6.10 -7.59
N VAL A 3 -0.67 -4.79 -7.47
CA VAL A 3 -0.95 -4.10 -6.20
C VAL A 3 -2.27 -4.61 -5.62
N ALA A 4 -3.28 -4.86 -6.45
CA ALA A 4 -4.55 -5.43 -6.00
C ALA A 4 -4.39 -6.86 -5.43
N ALA A 5 -3.61 -7.71 -6.09
CA ALA A 5 -3.31 -9.04 -5.57
C ALA A 5 -2.47 -8.97 -4.28
N TYR A 6 -1.56 -8.00 -4.19
CA TYR A 6 -0.76 -7.73 -3.00
C TYR A 6 -1.61 -7.27 -1.83
N GLU A 7 -2.51 -6.31 -2.03
CA GLU A 7 -3.45 -5.85 -1.02
C GLU A 7 -4.30 -7.00 -0.47
N ALA A 8 -4.84 -7.86 -1.32
CA ALA A 8 -5.64 -9.01 -0.89
C ALA A 8 -4.82 -9.94 0.03
N LYS A 9 -3.58 -10.29 -0.37
CA LYS A 9 -2.70 -11.11 0.47
C LYS A 9 -2.31 -10.40 1.76
N PHE A 10 -1.97 -9.13 1.68
CA PHE A 10 -1.62 -8.30 2.84
C PHE A 10 -2.78 -8.24 3.84
N HIS A 11 -4.02 -8.10 3.36
CA HIS A 11 -5.21 -8.09 4.21
C HIS A 11 -5.41 -9.43 4.93
N VAL A 12 -5.26 -10.54 4.21
CA VAL A 12 -5.37 -11.89 4.79
C VAL A 12 -4.28 -12.10 5.84
N LEU A 13 -3.02 -11.78 5.54
CA LEU A 13 -1.91 -11.94 6.48
C LEU A 13 -2.00 -10.99 7.69
N SER A 14 -2.47 -9.76 7.48
CA SER A 14 -2.67 -8.78 8.57
C SER A 14 -3.67 -9.25 9.61
N ARG A 15 -4.68 -10.06 9.23
CA ARG A 15 -5.63 -10.65 10.18
C ARG A 15 -4.96 -11.62 11.16
N TYR A 16 -3.91 -12.32 10.73
CA TYR A 16 -3.16 -13.25 11.58
C TYR A 16 -2.00 -12.56 12.31
N ALA A 17 -1.59 -11.39 11.86
CA ALA A 17 -0.48 -10.62 12.39
C ALA A 17 -0.95 -9.37 13.17
N MET A 18 -1.99 -9.51 14.00
CA MET A 18 -2.55 -8.39 14.79
C MET A 18 -1.52 -7.73 15.73
N GLN A 19 -0.45 -8.45 16.11
CA GLN A 19 0.66 -7.90 16.91
C GLN A 19 1.63 -7.03 16.11
N LEU A 20 1.69 -7.18 14.79
CA LEU A 20 2.53 -6.38 13.89
C LEU A 20 1.77 -5.18 13.32
N VAL A 21 0.44 -5.26 13.25
CA VAL A 21 -0.44 -4.24 12.68
C VAL A 21 -1.26 -3.58 13.80
N THR A 22 -0.55 -2.96 14.74
CA THR A 22 -1.13 -2.44 15.99
C THR A 22 -1.95 -1.17 15.76
N THR A 23 -1.56 -0.35 14.79
CA THR A 23 -2.24 0.90 14.45
C THR A 23 -2.56 0.99 12.95
N LYS A 24 -3.51 1.87 12.59
CA LYS A 24 -3.83 2.14 11.19
C LYS A 24 -2.64 2.73 10.43
N GLU A 25 -1.80 3.52 11.09
CA GLU A 25 -0.59 4.11 10.50
C GLU A 25 0.50 3.06 10.30
N GLU A 26 0.73 2.15 11.27
CA GLU A 26 1.62 1.00 11.08
C GLU A 26 1.18 0.16 9.87
N ARG A 27 -0.13 -0.07 9.74
CA ARG A 27 -0.70 -0.84 8.63
C ARG A 27 -0.35 -0.22 7.28
N ILE A 28 -0.46 1.11 7.17
CA ILE A 28 -0.11 1.85 5.96
C ILE A 28 1.39 1.74 5.69
N ARG A 29 2.23 1.96 6.72
CA ARG A 29 3.68 1.83 6.61
C ARG A 29 4.13 0.45 6.14
N LEU A 30 3.61 -0.61 6.77
CA LEU A 30 3.94 -1.99 6.42
C LEU A 30 3.49 -2.35 5.01
N PHE A 31 2.29 -1.90 4.62
CA PHE A 31 1.81 -2.10 3.26
C PHE A 31 2.73 -1.45 2.24
N VAL A 32 3.08 -0.18 2.45
CA VAL A 32 3.95 0.60 1.57
C VAL A 32 5.35 -0.01 1.50
N ASN A 33 5.94 -0.40 2.62
CA ASN A 33 7.26 -1.02 2.66
C ASN A 33 7.34 -2.35 1.89
N GLY A 34 6.22 -3.02 1.66
CA GLY A 34 6.17 -4.24 0.83
C GLY A 34 5.81 -3.98 -0.64
N LEU A 35 5.59 -2.73 -1.06
CA LEU A 35 5.42 -2.37 -2.47
C LEU A 35 6.77 -2.34 -3.20
N ASN A 36 6.75 -2.30 -4.53
CA ASN A 36 7.97 -2.08 -5.31
C ASN A 36 8.60 -0.72 -5.00
N TYR A 37 9.93 -0.65 -4.99
CA TYR A 37 10.71 0.54 -4.62
C TYR A 37 10.25 1.83 -5.34
N GLU A 38 9.95 1.74 -6.64
CA GLU A 38 9.46 2.89 -7.41
C GLU A 38 8.11 3.42 -6.91
N LEU A 39 7.21 2.52 -6.51
CA LEU A 39 5.92 2.89 -5.92
C LEU A 39 6.10 3.43 -4.49
N GLN A 40 7.09 2.93 -3.75
CA GLN A 40 7.43 3.46 -2.42
C GLN A 40 7.90 4.90 -2.50
N VAL A 41 8.82 5.23 -3.42
CA VAL A 41 9.34 6.58 -3.60
C VAL A 41 8.22 7.55 -3.96
N LEU A 42 7.37 7.18 -4.94
CA LEU A 42 6.19 7.99 -5.30
C LEU A 42 5.25 8.21 -4.11
N PHE A 43 5.09 7.21 -3.26
CA PHE A 43 4.24 7.30 -2.09
C PHE A 43 4.82 8.21 -0.99
N VAL A 44 6.13 8.10 -0.69
CA VAL A 44 6.83 8.97 0.28
C VAL A 44 6.72 10.45 -0.10
N HIS A 45 6.74 10.76 -1.40
CA HIS A 45 6.52 12.13 -1.88
C HIS A 45 5.07 12.61 -1.73
N MET A 46 4.09 11.71 -1.68
CA MET A 46 2.65 12.05 -1.59
C MET A 46 2.06 11.95 -0.17
N THR A 47 2.76 11.29 0.75
CA THR A 47 2.28 11.00 2.12
C THR A 47 1.99 12.20 3.00
N SER A 48 2.44 13.40 2.65
CA SER A 48 2.04 14.61 3.38
C SER A 48 0.54 14.90 3.28
N ALA A 49 -0.17 14.32 2.30
CA ALA A 49 -1.57 14.65 2.01
C ALA A 49 -2.61 13.54 2.33
N ARG A 50 -2.23 12.24 2.38
CA ARG A 50 -3.20 11.14 2.55
C ARG A 50 -3.17 10.55 3.95
N LYS A 51 -4.35 10.35 4.55
CA LYS A 51 -4.47 9.92 5.95
C LYS A 51 -5.02 8.50 6.12
N ASN A 52 -5.67 7.93 5.10
CA ASN A 52 -6.36 6.64 5.24
C ASN A 52 -5.85 5.55 4.29
N PHE A 53 -5.86 4.31 4.78
CA PHE A 53 -5.40 3.12 4.04
C PHE A 53 -6.06 2.95 2.67
N ASN A 54 -7.36 3.21 2.55
CA ASN A 54 -8.08 3.10 1.27
C ASN A 54 -7.58 4.12 0.23
N GLU A 55 -7.33 5.36 0.67
CA GLU A 55 -6.79 6.40 -0.21
C GLU A 55 -5.39 6.01 -0.72
N VAL A 56 -4.61 5.33 0.12
CA VAL A 56 -3.29 4.82 -0.21
C VAL A 56 -3.39 3.70 -1.24
N THR A 57 -4.22 2.68 -0.99
CA THR A 57 -4.38 1.55 -1.91
C THR A 57 -4.91 1.99 -3.27
N ASP A 58 -5.88 2.91 -3.30
CA ASP A 58 -6.46 3.41 -4.55
C ASP A 58 -5.45 4.21 -5.37
N PHE A 59 -4.59 4.99 -4.71
CA PHE A 59 -3.50 5.68 -5.40
C PHE A 59 -2.54 4.72 -6.06
N VAL A 60 -2.04 3.75 -5.28
CA VAL A 60 -1.00 2.85 -5.74
C VAL A 60 -1.54 1.97 -6.88
N LYS A 61 -2.81 1.55 -6.82
CA LYS A 61 -3.50 0.87 -7.93
C LYS A 61 -3.62 1.77 -9.16
N LYS A 62 -3.99 3.04 -9.00
CA LYS A 62 -4.07 3.99 -10.13
C LYS A 62 -2.72 4.19 -10.80
N VAL A 63 -1.66 4.37 -10.01
CA VAL A 63 -0.28 4.52 -10.54
C VAL A 63 0.20 3.24 -11.23
N GLU A 64 -0.07 2.07 -10.63
CA GLU A 64 0.26 0.80 -11.29
C GLU A 64 -0.52 0.61 -12.60
N GLY A 65 -1.80 0.97 -12.63
CA GLY A 65 -2.64 0.91 -13.83
C GLY A 65 -2.09 1.79 -14.96
N VAL A 66 -1.75 3.05 -14.65
CA VAL A 66 -1.13 3.96 -15.62
C VAL A 66 0.16 3.39 -16.20
N ARG A 67 1.00 2.72 -15.39
CA ARG A 67 2.25 2.10 -15.86
C ARG A 67 2.08 0.83 -16.68
N ARG A 68 0.87 0.26 -16.74
CA ARG A 68 0.58 -0.95 -17.54
C ARG A 68 -0.02 -0.62 -18.91
N ASP A 69 -0.48 0.61 -19.10
CA ASP A 69 -1.07 1.09 -20.34
C ASP A 69 -0.04 1.81 -21.26
N ASP A 70 1.23 1.92 -20.83
CA ASP A 70 2.41 2.37 -21.61
C ASP A 70 3.27 1.16 -22.06
#